data_AF-A0A5A9P5K1-F1
#
_entry.id   AF-A0A5A9P5K1-F1
#
_cell.length_a   1.000
_cell.length_b   1.000
_cell.length_c   1.000
_cell.angle_alpha   90.00
_cell.angle_beta   90.00
_cell.angle_gamma   90.00
#
_symmetry.space_group_name_H-M   'P 1'
#
loop_
_entity.id
_entity.type
_entity.pdbx_description
1 polymer ?
#
loop_
_entity_poly.entity_id
_entity_poly.type
_entity_poly.pdbx_seq_one_letter_code
_entity_poly.pdbx_strand_id
1 'polypeptide(L)'
;MGGSDSNDLLTESISLKDSSGSDNCPLGQFPCGNLSICLPQPEHCNGQQDCPNGADEENCVLYIYPEVCHCEGRKVNCNGKNLLHVPAVSSNVTALHLESNRIEMISKRAFSGLFSLRKLSMEEVEIPDISIRMFRPLNNLTHIYFRRFEFCGYSPNVRSCKPNTDGISSFENLLANIILRVFVWVVAFIICFGNIFVICLRSCIASENQHHTMAIKSLCCADCLMGVYLLFIGAFDIKYCGEYNRHAQIWMESLSCQLIGSLAMLSTEVSVMMLTYMTLEKYLCIVFPFQHYRAGRKQTLCSLTFIWLLGFVIAVIPFWDKQTFGNFYGRNGVCFPLHSDQTEKPGARCYSTAIFLGLNLLAFVIIVFSYSSMFYSVQKTAKTARQTVFDREVSIAKRFFFIVFTDAMCWIPIFLLKILSLLRVQIAGTIILWVVIFILPINSALNPILYTITTSAFQQRLKQCLKYRFQQKN
;
A
#
# COMPACT_ATOMS: atom_id res chain seq x y z
N MET A 1 -22.37 38.25 -51.47
CA MET A 1 -23.78 38.57 -51.15
C MET A 1 -24.51 37.26 -51.23
N GLY A 2 -24.67 36.47 -50.15
CA GLY A 2 -25.34 36.75 -48.86
C GLY A 2 -26.71 36.05 -48.92
N GLY A 3 -27.27 35.34 -47.93
CA GLY A 3 -26.95 34.86 -46.58
C GLY A 3 -27.90 33.66 -46.34
N SER A 4 -27.54 32.68 -45.50
CA SER A 4 -27.99 32.52 -44.10
C SER A 4 -29.34 31.81 -43.90
N ASP A 5 -29.31 30.78 -43.06
CA ASP A 5 -30.29 30.39 -42.02
C ASP A 5 -30.77 28.92 -41.97
N SER A 6 -30.64 28.42 -40.74
CA SER A 6 -30.78 27.07 -40.18
C SER A 6 -32.18 26.79 -39.59
N ASN A 7 -32.34 25.58 -39.02
CA ASN A 7 -33.35 25.10 -38.05
C ASN A 7 -34.68 24.59 -38.65
N ASP A 8 -35.39 23.59 -38.12
CA ASP A 8 -35.14 22.56 -37.09
C ASP A 8 -36.24 21.48 -37.23
N LEU A 9 -35.97 20.32 -36.62
CA LEU A 9 -36.85 19.21 -36.18
C LEU A 9 -38.37 19.20 -36.50
N LEU A 10 -38.87 18.02 -36.92
CA LEU A 10 -39.75 17.13 -36.13
C LEU A 10 -40.15 15.91 -36.98
N THR A 11 -39.77 14.71 -36.56
CA THR A 11 -40.34 13.45 -37.08
C THR A 11 -41.13 12.80 -35.96
N GLU A 12 -42.45 12.75 -36.13
CA GLU A 12 -43.37 11.94 -35.32
C GLU A 12 -43.03 10.45 -35.42
N SER A 13 -43.13 9.73 -34.31
CA SER A 13 -43.49 8.32 -34.36
C SER A 13 -44.42 7.95 -33.20
N ILE A 14 -45.69 7.91 -33.57
CA ILE A 14 -46.83 7.15 -33.07
C ILE A 14 -46.47 6.02 -32.09
N SER A 15 -47.12 5.99 -30.93
CA SER A 15 -47.35 4.74 -30.18
C SER A 15 -48.82 4.57 -29.85
N LEU A 16 -49.28 3.34 -30.11
CA LEU A 16 -50.66 2.89 -30.04
C LEU A 16 -51.23 2.99 -28.63
N LYS A 17 -52.50 3.38 -28.60
CA LYS A 17 -53.42 3.29 -27.47
C LYS A 17 -53.59 1.81 -27.07
N ASP A 18 -53.35 1.49 -25.81
CA ASP A 18 -53.99 0.36 -25.15
C ASP A 18 -54.65 0.83 -23.86
N SER A 19 -55.94 0.53 -23.73
CA SER A 19 -56.81 1.00 -22.66
C SER A 19 -57.08 -0.12 -21.67
N SER A 20 -56.32 -0.19 -20.58
CA SER A 20 -56.75 -0.82 -19.33
C SER A 20 -55.94 -0.22 -18.18
N GLY A 21 -56.63 0.27 -17.13
CA GLY A 21 -55.98 0.87 -15.98
C GLY A 21 -55.20 -0.16 -15.16
N SER A 22 -53.92 0.10 -14.92
CA SER A 22 -53.17 -0.28 -13.71
C SER A 22 -51.69 0.17 -13.79
N ASP A 23 -51.36 1.20 -13.01
CA ASP A 23 -50.17 1.35 -12.15
C ASP A 23 -48.73 1.12 -12.66
N ASN A 24 -48.43 1.05 -13.96
CA ASN A 24 -47.05 0.78 -14.40
C ASN A 24 -46.43 1.91 -15.23
N CYS A 25 -45.86 2.89 -14.52
CA CYS A 25 -44.89 3.80 -15.13
C CYS A 25 -43.61 3.06 -15.56
N PRO A 26 -42.91 3.51 -16.61
CA PRO A 26 -41.60 2.98 -16.99
C PRO A 26 -40.61 3.01 -15.81
N LEU A 27 -39.66 2.08 -15.79
CA LEU A 27 -38.60 2.05 -14.77
C LEU A 27 -37.89 3.40 -14.70
N GLY A 28 -37.94 4.05 -13.53
CA GLY A 28 -37.36 5.37 -13.29
C GLY A 28 -38.38 6.53 -13.28
N GLN A 29 -39.68 6.25 -13.41
CA GLN A 29 -40.75 7.24 -13.28
C GLN A 29 -41.71 6.92 -12.12
N PHE A 30 -42.37 7.94 -11.58
CA PHE A 30 -43.30 7.90 -10.46
C PHE A 30 -44.75 8.14 -10.95
N PRO A 31 -45.72 7.27 -10.62
CA PRO A 31 -47.12 7.46 -11.00
C PRO A 31 -47.82 8.51 -10.13
N CYS A 32 -48.55 9.43 -10.74
CA CYS A 32 -49.42 10.39 -10.07
C CYS A 32 -50.72 9.74 -9.52
N GLY A 33 -50.59 8.65 -8.76
CA GLY A 33 -51.72 7.92 -8.17
C GLY A 33 -52.67 7.36 -9.23
N ASN A 34 -53.93 7.80 -9.19
CA ASN A 34 -54.99 7.35 -10.12
C ASN A 34 -54.95 8.03 -11.50
N LEU A 35 -53.98 8.92 -11.75
CA LEU A 35 -53.80 9.59 -13.02
C LEU A 35 -52.85 8.78 -13.92
N SER A 36 -53.07 8.82 -15.24
CA SER A 36 -52.17 8.21 -16.24
C SER A 36 -50.90 9.04 -16.48
N ILE A 37 -50.49 9.87 -15.52
CA ILE A 37 -49.34 10.77 -15.60
C ILE A 37 -48.19 10.15 -14.80
N CYS A 38 -47.01 10.11 -15.41
CA CYS A 38 -45.78 9.62 -14.81
C CYS A 38 -44.75 10.75 -14.76
N LEU A 39 -44.21 11.02 -13.58
CA LEU A 39 -43.16 12.01 -13.38
C LEU A 39 -41.78 11.35 -13.36
N PRO A 40 -40.70 12.03 -13.78
CA PRO A 40 -39.35 11.58 -13.45
C PRO A 40 -39.18 11.39 -11.94
N GLN A 41 -38.46 10.35 -11.51
CA GLN A 41 -38.23 10.07 -10.09
C GLN A 41 -37.72 11.26 -9.24
N PRO A 42 -36.95 12.23 -9.78
CA PRO A 42 -36.54 13.44 -9.06
C PRO A 42 -37.67 14.38 -8.64
N GLU A 43 -38.81 14.37 -9.34
CA GLU A 43 -39.93 15.29 -9.10
C GLU A 43 -40.89 14.80 -8.00
N HIS A 44 -40.64 13.63 -7.41
CA HIS A 44 -41.41 13.14 -6.26
C HIS A 44 -40.79 13.65 -4.95
N CYS A 45 -41.57 14.38 -4.14
CA CYS A 45 -41.14 15.05 -2.92
C CYS A 45 -40.09 16.16 -3.17
N ASN A 46 -40.24 16.92 -4.26
CA ASN A 46 -39.37 18.06 -4.59
C ASN A 46 -39.91 19.39 -4.02
N GLY A 47 -41.08 19.37 -3.38
CA GLY A 47 -41.74 20.55 -2.81
C GLY A 47 -42.52 21.39 -3.84
N GLN A 48 -42.70 20.87 -5.06
CA GLN A 48 -43.55 21.42 -6.11
C GLN A 48 -44.69 20.44 -6.39
N GLN A 49 -45.87 20.97 -6.71
CA GLN A 49 -47.02 20.14 -7.04
C GLN A 49 -47.02 19.87 -8.55
N ASP A 50 -46.23 18.88 -8.97
CA ASP A 50 -46.07 18.46 -10.37
C ASP A 50 -47.15 17.48 -10.80
N CYS A 51 -47.70 16.68 -9.87
CA CYS A 51 -48.93 15.94 -10.15
C CYS A 51 -50.16 16.84 -9.99
N PRO A 52 -51.13 16.80 -10.93
CA PRO A 52 -52.37 17.59 -10.82
C PRO A 52 -53.19 17.30 -9.55
N ASN A 53 -53.05 16.10 -9.00
CA ASN A 53 -53.69 15.68 -7.73
C ASN A 53 -52.78 15.86 -6.50
N GLY A 54 -51.54 16.34 -6.66
CA GLY A 54 -50.55 16.46 -5.59
C GLY A 54 -50.05 15.14 -5.00
N ALA A 55 -50.28 14.02 -5.71
CA ALA A 55 -49.87 12.68 -5.24
C ALA A 55 -48.34 12.52 -5.12
N ASP A 56 -47.58 13.35 -5.82
CA ASP A 56 -46.13 13.49 -5.74
C ASP A 56 -45.62 14.15 -4.46
N GLU A 57 -46.47 14.87 -3.74
CA GLU A 57 -46.13 15.49 -2.45
C GLU A 57 -46.85 14.83 -1.26
N GLU A 58 -47.69 13.84 -1.54
CA GLU A 58 -48.42 13.08 -0.53
C GLU A 58 -47.49 12.05 0.15
N ASN A 59 -47.53 11.96 1.50
CA ASN A 59 -46.62 11.12 2.31
C ASN A 59 -45.12 11.44 2.21
N CYS A 60 -44.77 12.63 1.74
CA CYS A 60 -43.40 13.16 1.69
C CYS A 60 -42.91 13.75 3.03
N VAL A 61 -43.80 13.89 4.02
CA VAL A 61 -43.47 14.45 5.33
C VAL A 61 -42.64 13.46 6.14
N LEU A 62 -41.45 13.88 6.57
CA LEU A 62 -40.69 13.18 7.61
C LEU A 62 -41.17 13.68 8.98
N TYR A 63 -41.76 12.79 9.77
CA TYR A 63 -42.23 13.12 11.12
C TYR A 63 -41.08 13.27 12.14
N ILE A 64 -39.93 12.65 11.87
CA ILE A 64 -38.78 12.60 12.77
C ILE A 64 -37.50 12.80 11.94
N TYR A 65 -36.80 13.91 12.17
CA TYR A 65 -35.42 14.15 11.72
C TYR A 65 -34.78 15.24 12.61
N PRO A 66 -33.43 15.31 12.70
CA PRO A 66 -32.77 16.34 13.51
C PRO A 66 -32.88 17.72 12.86
N GLU A 67 -33.24 18.74 13.62
CA GLU A 67 -33.32 20.14 13.15
C GLU A 67 -31.98 20.66 12.59
N VAL A 68 -30.86 20.14 13.09
CA VAL A 68 -29.52 20.49 12.61
C VAL A 68 -29.26 20.00 11.17
N CYS A 69 -30.03 19.02 10.69
CA CYS A 69 -29.92 18.43 9.38
C CYS A 69 -30.86 19.10 8.37
N HIS A 70 -30.44 19.14 7.10
CA HIS A 70 -31.27 19.62 6.02
C HIS A 70 -32.12 18.48 5.45
N CYS A 71 -33.40 18.75 5.19
CA CYS A 71 -34.34 17.78 4.65
C CYS A 71 -34.90 18.30 3.32
N GLU A 72 -34.84 17.47 2.28
CA GLU A 72 -35.43 17.73 0.97
C GLU A 72 -36.29 16.50 0.62
N GLY A 73 -37.61 16.66 0.75
CA GLY A 73 -38.56 15.55 0.65
C GLY A 73 -38.24 14.43 1.66
N ARG A 74 -37.86 13.26 1.16
CA ARG A 74 -37.48 12.07 1.97
C ARG A 74 -35.97 11.86 2.10
N LYS A 75 -35.16 12.84 1.70
CA LYS A 75 -33.70 12.80 1.79
C LYS A 75 -33.25 13.63 2.99
N VAL A 76 -32.44 13.03 3.86
CA VAL A 76 -31.89 13.70 5.05
C VAL A 76 -30.40 13.88 4.88
N ASN A 77 -29.96 15.14 4.87
CA ASN A 77 -28.56 15.51 4.81
C ASN A 77 -28.07 16.06 6.17
N CYS A 78 -27.24 15.26 6.84
CA CYS A 78 -26.62 15.59 8.12
C CYS A 78 -25.09 15.77 7.99
N ASN A 79 -24.58 16.10 6.81
CA ASN A 79 -23.15 16.22 6.58
C ASN A 79 -22.52 17.33 7.45
N GLY A 80 -21.38 17.03 8.10
CA GLY A 80 -20.58 18.00 8.84
C GLY A 80 -21.27 18.60 10.08
N LYS A 81 -22.27 17.93 10.65
CA LYS A 81 -23.06 18.42 11.80
C LYS A 81 -22.49 18.06 13.17
N ASN A 82 -21.26 17.53 13.23
CA ASN A 82 -20.58 17.09 14.45
C ASN A 82 -21.42 16.09 15.28
N LEU A 83 -22.21 15.24 14.63
CA LEU A 83 -23.00 14.22 15.31
C LEU A 83 -22.10 13.17 15.96
N LEU A 84 -22.40 12.82 17.22
CA LEU A 84 -21.71 11.77 17.98
C LEU A 84 -22.34 10.38 17.81
N HIS A 85 -23.61 10.34 17.39
CA HIS A 85 -24.40 9.13 17.18
C HIS A 85 -25.23 9.25 15.91
N VAL A 86 -25.65 8.11 15.35
CA VAL A 86 -26.60 8.08 14.24
C VAL A 86 -27.95 8.67 14.72
N PRO A 87 -28.49 9.70 14.04
CA PRO A 87 -29.73 10.34 14.46
C PRO A 87 -30.94 9.44 14.25
N ALA A 88 -31.95 9.59 15.11
CA ALA A 88 -33.26 9.01 14.85
C ALA A 88 -33.91 9.74 13.67
N VAL A 89 -34.33 8.96 12.66
CA VAL A 89 -35.00 9.47 11.46
C VAL A 89 -36.23 8.61 11.15
N SER A 90 -37.18 9.20 10.42
CA SER A 90 -38.42 8.51 10.02
C SER A 90 -38.14 7.28 9.13
N SER A 91 -39.01 6.27 9.21
CA SER A 91 -38.86 4.99 8.49
C SER A 91 -39.03 5.10 6.97
N ASN A 92 -39.67 6.17 6.49
CA ASN A 92 -39.88 6.47 5.07
C ASN A 92 -38.71 7.21 4.39
N VAL A 93 -37.61 7.50 5.12
CA VAL A 93 -36.40 8.12 4.55
C VAL A 93 -35.80 7.25 3.44
N THR A 94 -35.46 7.87 2.31
CA THR A 94 -34.90 7.20 1.14
C THR A 94 -33.40 7.40 0.97
N ALA A 95 -32.87 8.54 1.44
CA ALA A 95 -31.43 8.83 1.44
C ALA A 95 -31.01 9.44 2.77
N LEU A 96 -29.93 8.92 3.35
CA LEU A 96 -29.35 9.43 4.59
C LEU A 96 -27.85 9.70 4.38
N HIS A 97 -27.46 10.96 4.56
CA HIS A 97 -26.07 11.40 4.44
C HIS A 97 -25.53 11.79 5.82
N LEU A 98 -24.49 11.11 6.28
CA LEU A 98 -23.86 11.27 7.59
C LEU A 98 -22.37 11.63 7.47
N GLU A 99 -21.96 12.19 6.34
CA GLU A 99 -20.56 12.42 5.99
C GLU A 99 -19.91 13.44 6.95
N SER A 100 -18.60 13.31 7.17
CA SER A 100 -17.80 14.24 7.99
C SER A 100 -18.34 14.49 9.42
N ASN A 101 -19.01 13.50 10.02
CA ASN A 101 -19.44 13.53 11.43
C ASN A 101 -18.45 12.82 12.37
N ARG A 102 -18.57 13.05 13.68
CA ARG A 102 -17.72 12.45 14.72
C ARG A 102 -18.42 11.29 15.43
N ILE A 103 -19.04 10.40 14.64
CA ILE A 103 -19.82 9.30 15.20
C ILE A 103 -18.86 8.30 15.83
N GLU A 104 -18.87 8.18 17.16
CA GLU A 104 -17.95 7.31 17.89
C GLU A 104 -18.48 5.88 18.02
N MET A 105 -19.81 5.74 18.10
CA MET A 105 -20.47 4.45 18.26
C MET A 105 -21.74 4.35 17.41
N ILE A 106 -21.83 3.27 16.63
CA ILE A 106 -23.03 2.89 15.89
C ILE A 106 -23.66 1.70 16.60
N SER A 107 -24.86 1.89 17.15
CA SER A 107 -25.62 0.80 17.75
C SER A 107 -25.98 -0.25 16.69
N LYS A 108 -26.00 -1.54 17.08
CA LYS A 108 -26.44 -2.65 16.21
C LYS A 108 -27.86 -2.48 15.67
N ARG A 109 -28.66 -1.59 16.27
CA ARG A 109 -30.03 -1.26 15.86
C ARG A 109 -30.17 0.17 15.30
N ALA A 110 -29.07 0.88 15.06
CA ALA A 110 -29.09 2.28 14.60
C ALA A 110 -29.90 2.49 13.32
N PHE A 111 -29.90 1.49 12.42
CA PHE A 111 -30.62 1.53 11.15
C PHE A 111 -31.87 0.63 11.15
N SER A 112 -32.32 0.19 12.32
CA SER A 112 -33.52 -0.65 12.44
C SER A 112 -34.77 0.16 12.10
N GLY A 113 -35.66 -0.39 11.29
CA GLY A 113 -36.90 0.28 10.89
C GLY A 113 -36.78 1.18 9.64
N LEU A 114 -35.58 1.38 9.10
CA LEU A 114 -35.35 2.19 7.88
C LEU A 114 -35.53 1.35 6.60
N PHE A 115 -36.71 0.76 6.42
CA PHE A 115 -36.98 -0.17 5.32
C PHE A 115 -37.01 0.51 3.94
N SER A 116 -37.28 1.81 3.89
CA SER A 116 -37.36 2.59 2.65
C SER A 116 -36.01 3.14 2.18
N LEU A 117 -34.94 2.96 2.97
CA LEU A 117 -33.64 3.56 2.71
C LEU A 117 -32.98 2.90 1.49
N ARG A 118 -32.66 3.73 0.48
CA ARG A 118 -32.02 3.32 -0.77
C ARG A 118 -30.57 3.74 -0.86
N LYS A 119 -30.19 4.87 -0.24
CA LYS A 119 -28.83 5.43 -0.22
C LYS A 119 -28.41 5.74 1.22
N LEU A 120 -27.26 5.23 1.63
CA LEU A 120 -26.63 5.55 2.92
C LEU A 120 -25.20 6.01 2.66
N SER A 121 -24.89 7.25 3.03
CA SER A 121 -23.54 7.79 2.91
C SER A 121 -22.93 8.00 4.29
N MET A 122 -21.78 7.37 4.53
CA MET A 122 -20.98 7.49 5.75
C MET A 122 -19.51 7.69 5.38
N GLU A 123 -19.26 8.43 4.30
CA GLU A 123 -17.90 8.84 3.93
C GLU A 123 -17.28 9.65 5.07
N GLU A 124 -15.98 9.47 5.30
CA GLU A 124 -15.23 10.13 6.37
C GLU A 124 -15.63 9.80 7.83
N VAL A 125 -16.58 8.86 8.06
CA VAL A 125 -16.90 8.36 9.40
C VAL A 125 -16.04 7.15 9.75
N GLU A 126 -15.48 7.11 10.97
CA GLU A 126 -14.77 5.94 11.49
C GLU A 126 -15.73 4.99 12.20
N ILE A 127 -15.72 3.72 11.82
CA ILE A 127 -16.62 2.70 12.37
C ILE A 127 -15.77 1.60 13.02
N PRO A 128 -15.44 1.72 14.33
CA PRO A 128 -14.53 0.78 14.99
C PRO A 128 -15.13 -0.62 15.22
N ASP A 129 -16.44 -0.74 15.47
CA ASP A 129 -17.13 -2.03 15.69
C ASP A 129 -18.18 -2.30 14.60
N ILE A 130 -17.74 -2.48 13.35
CA ILE A 130 -18.63 -2.76 12.23
C ILE A 130 -19.12 -4.23 12.22
N SER A 131 -20.39 -4.45 11.92
CA SER A 131 -21.03 -5.76 11.93
C SER A 131 -22.11 -5.86 10.87
N ILE A 132 -22.23 -7.04 10.25
CA ILE A 132 -23.26 -7.35 9.23
C ILE A 132 -24.66 -7.10 9.80
N ARG A 133 -24.85 -7.28 11.12
CA ARG A 133 -26.15 -7.08 11.79
C ARG A 133 -26.66 -5.64 11.72
N MET A 134 -25.78 -4.65 11.59
CA MET A 134 -26.17 -3.25 11.47
C MET A 134 -26.89 -2.93 10.17
N PHE A 135 -26.47 -3.57 9.07
CA PHE A 135 -26.99 -3.29 7.73
C PHE A 135 -28.03 -4.31 7.26
N ARG A 136 -28.14 -5.46 7.95
CA ARG A 136 -29.13 -6.51 7.65
C ARG A 136 -30.59 -6.02 7.57
N PRO A 137 -31.07 -5.06 8.37
CA PRO A 137 -32.46 -4.55 8.26
C PRO A 137 -32.75 -3.76 6.98
N LEU A 138 -31.71 -3.30 6.27
CA LEU A 138 -31.82 -2.39 5.13
C LEU A 138 -32.03 -3.14 3.81
N ASN A 139 -33.21 -3.74 3.63
CA ASN A 139 -33.51 -4.60 2.48
C ASN A 139 -33.56 -3.88 1.12
N ASN A 140 -33.92 -2.59 1.11
CA ASN A 140 -34.03 -1.79 -0.12
C ASN A 140 -32.78 -0.96 -0.44
N LEU A 141 -31.70 -1.16 0.32
CA LEU A 141 -30.47 -0.39 0.17
C LEU A 141 -29.75 -0.77 -1.11
N THR A 142 -29.58 0.21 -1.99
CA THR A 142 -28.94 0.01 -3.30
C THR A 142 -27.52 0.57 -3.34
N HIS A 143 -27.29 1.66 -2.61
CA HIS A 143 -26.03 2.38 -2.59
C HIS A 143 -25.57 2.61 -1.14
N ILE A 144 -24.33 2.20 -0.84
CA ILE A 144 -23.69 2.50 0.43
C ILE A 144 -22.28 3.02 0.21
N TYR A 145 -21.92 4.09 0.92
CA TYR A 145 -20.62 4.74 0.82
C TYR A 145 -19.95 4.70 2.19
N PHE A 146 -18.77 4.09 2.23
CA PHE A 146 -17.94 3.97 3.42
C PHE A 146 -16.65 4.76 3.25
N ARG A 147 -15.98 5.05 4.39
CA ARG A 147 -14.62 5.57 4.38
C ARG A 147 -13.58 4.57 3.88
N ARG A 148 -13.76 3.28 4.19
CA ARG A 148 -12.78 2.22 3.92
C ARG A 148 -13.38 1.13 3.03
N PHE A 149 -12.56 0.58 2.13
CA PHE A 149 -13.03 -0.38 1.12
C PHE A 149 -13.42 -1.73 1.73
N GLU A 150 -12.73 -2.18 2.78
CA GLU A 150 -12.97 -3.45 3.46
C GLU A 150 -14.34 -3.53 4.17
N PHE A 151 -14.98 -2.38 4.43
CA PHE A 151 -16.31 -2.32 5.04
C PHE A 151 -17.43 -2.79 4.10
N CYS A 152 -17.19 -2.77 2.79
CA CYS A 152 -18.13 -3.31 1.82
C CYS A 152 -18.41 -4.81 2.01
N GLY A 153 -17.47 -5.57 2.59
CA GLY A 153 -17.67 -6.97 2.95
C GLY A 153 -18.78 -7.21 3.98
N TYR A 154 -19.19 -6.17 4.73
CA TYR A 154 -20.26 -6.25 5.72
C TYR A 154 -21.66 -5.99 5.14
N SER A 155 -21.74 -5.58 3.87
CA SER A 155 -22.99 -5.24 3.17
C SER A 155 -23.13 -6.02 1.86
N PRO A 156 -23.12 -7.38 1.89
CA PRO A 156 -23.08 -8.21 0.67
C PRO A 156 -24.33 -8.09 -0.21
N ASN A 157 -25.47 -7.69 0.36
CA ASN A 157 -26.74 -7.58 -0.36
C ASN A 157 -26.88 -6.26 -1.13
N VAL A 158 -25.95 -5.32 -0.95
CA VAL A 158 -26.02 -3.99 -1.55
C VAL A 158 -25.42 -4.02 -2.95
N ARG A 159 -26.17 -3.49 -3.93
CA ARG A 159 -25.81 -3.54 -5.37
C ARG A 159 -24.56 -2.72 -5.71
N SER A 160 -24.38 -1.58 -5.04
CA SER A 160 -23.27 -0.64 -5.26
C SER A 160 -22.69 -0.20 -3.92
N CYS A 161 -21.47 -0.65 -3.63
CA CYS A 161 -20.70 -0.24 -2.45
C CYS A 161 -19.44 0.50 -2.87
N LYS A 162 -19.14 1.63 -2.21
CA LYS A 162 -17.94 2.44 -2.47
C LYS A 162 -17.15 2.66 -1.18
N PRO A 163 -15.80 2.77 -1.23
CA PRO A 163 -14.95 2.74 -2.43
C PRO A 163 -14.66 1.31 -2.94
N ASN A 164 -14.35 1.17 -4.24
CA ASN A 164 -14.05 -0.12 -4.89
C ASN A 164 -12.58 -0.57 -4.74
N THR A 165 -11.73 0.27 -4.15
CA THR A 165 -10.28 0.07 -4.05
C THR A 165 -9.70 1.03 -3.03
N ASP A 166 -8.61 0.63 -2.37
CA ASP A 166 -7.71 1.48 -1.59
C ASP A 166 -6.49 1.96 -2.42
N GLY A 167 -6.52 1.72 -3.74
CA GLY A 167 -5.43 1.97 -4.69
C GLY A 167 -4.37 0.87 -4.72
N ILE A 168 -4.40 -0.08 -3.79
CA ILE A 168 -3.47 -1.21 -3.67
C ILE A 168 -4.17 -2.51 -4.11
N SER A 169 -5.32 -2.75 -3.50
CA SER A 169 -6.20 -3.90 -3.64
C SER A 169 -7.44 -3.54 -4.44
N SER A 170 -8.05 -4.54 -5.09
CA SER A 170 -9.37 -4.41 -5.71
C SER A 170 -10.40 -5.24 -4.94
N PHE A 171 -11.66 -5.19 -5.36
CA PHE A 171 -12.72 -6.00 -4.75
C PHE A 171 -12.44 -7.51 -4.85
N GLU A 172 -11.87 -7.92 -5.98
CA GLU A 172 -11.64 -9.32 -6.29
C GLU A 172 -10.25 -9.79 -5.84
N ASN A 173 -9.23 -8.93 -5.84
CA ASN A 173 -7.84 -9.35 -5.70
C ASN A 173 -7.07 -8.49 -4.70
N LEU A 174 -6.14 -9.11 -3.96
CA LEU A 174 -5.25 -8.42 -3.03
C LEU A 174 -4.32 -7.47 -3.78
N LEU A 175 -3.75 -7.91 -4.90
CA LEU A 175 -3.00 -7.08 -5.82
C LEU A 175 -3.87 -6.74 -7.02
N ALA A 176 -4.30 -5.48 -7.13
CA ALA A 176 -5.20 -5.07 -8.22
C ALA A 176 -4.62 -5.34 -9.62
N ASN A 177 -3.32 -5.07 -9.81
CA ASN A 177 -2.65 -5.15 -11.11
C ASN A 177 -2.07 -6.54 -11.41
N ILE A 178 -2.46 -7.13 -12.55
CA ILE A 178 -1.95 -8.44 -13.01
C ILE A 178 -0.43 -8.47 -13.21
N ILE A 179 0.16 -7.37 -13.67
CA ILE A 179 1.62 -7.25 -13.88
C ILE A 179 2.34 -7.42 -12.54
N LEU A 180 1.82 -6.79 -11.48
CA LEU A 180 2.40 -6.90 -10.14
C LEU A 180 2.27 -8.31 -9.57
N ARG A 181 1.17 -9.02 -9.83
CA ARG A 181 1.01 -10.42 -9.40
C ARG A 181 2.07 -11.34 -9.99
N VAL A 182 2.31 -11.24 -11.30
CA VAL A 182 3.36 -12.03 -11.97
C VAL A 182 4.74 -11.61 -11.44
N PHE A 183 4.96 -10.31 -11.30
CA PHE A 183 6.24 -9.77 -10.85
C PHE A 183 6.62 -10.22 -9.44
N VAL A 184 5.68 -10.27 -8.50
CA VAL A 184 5.89 -10.73 -7.12
C VAL A 184 6.56 -12.10 -7.10
N TRP A 185 6.03 -13.05 -7.87
CA TRP A 185 6.59 -14.40 -7.93
C TRP A 185 7.99 -14.42 -8.54
N VAL A 186 8.17 -13.75 -9.69
CA VAL A 186 9.46 -13.71 -10.38
C VAL A 186 10.55 -13.15 -9.46
N VAL A 187 10.29 -12.01 -8.83
CA VAL A 187 11.28 -11.36 -7.95
C VAL A 187 11.49 -12.14 -6.66
N ALA A 188 10.44 -12.70 -6.05
CA ALA A 188 10.59 -13.53 -4.86
C ALA A 188 11.54 -14.71 -5.10
N PHE A 189 11.40 -15.41 -6.23
CA PHE A 189 12.30 -16.50 -6.60
C PHE A 189 13.71 -16.00 -6.89
N ILE A 190 13.88 -14.92 -7.65
CA ILE A 190 15.21 -14.35 -7.92
C ILE A 190 15.93 -13.98 -6.62
N ILE A 191 15.24 -13.34 -5.68
CA ILE A 191 15.81 -12.96 -4.39
C ILE A 191 16.21 -14.21 -3.60
N CYS A 192 15.30 -15.18 -3.44
CA CYS A 192 15.57 -16.38 -2.64
C CYS A 192 16.73 -17.19 -3.26
N PHE A 193 16.63 -17.55 -4.54
CA PHE A 193 17.65 -18.35 -5.21
C PHE A 193 18.98 -17.61 -5.33
N GLY A 194 18.96 -16.32 -5.67
CA GLY A 194 20.17 -15.50 -5.83
C GLY A 194 20.95 -15.36 -4.53
N ASN A 195 20.27 -15.07 -3.42
CA ASN A 195 20.91 -14.92 -2.12
C ASN A 195 21.39 -16.26 -1.54
N ILE A 196 20.58 -17.34 -1.65
CA ILE A 196 21.01 -18.69 -1.25
C ILE A 196 22.24 -19.14 -2.06
N PHE A 197 22.24 -18.90 -3.38
CA PHE A 197 23.37 -19.21 -4.24
C PHE A 197 24.65 -18.50 -3.77
N VAL A 198 24.58 -17.21 -3.43
CA VAL A 198 25.73 -16.47 -2.91
C VAL A 198 26.21 -17.02 -1.56
N ILE A 199 25.30 -17.36 -0.65
CA ILE A 199 25.66 -17.97 0.65
C ILE A 199 26.40 -19.29 0.42
N CYS A 200 25.88 -20.18 -0.43
CA CYS A 200 26.49 -21.46 -0.75
C CYS A 200 27.86 -21.28 -1.41
N LEU A 201 27.94 -20.46 -2.46
CA LEU A 201 29.16 -20.18 -3.21
C LEU A 201 30.27 -19.63 -2.31
N ARG A 202 29.95 -18.65 -1.45
CA ARG A 202 30.89 -18.04 -0.50
C ARG A 202 31.20 -18.95 0.69
N SER A 203 30.46 -20.03 0.89
CA SER A 203 30.75 -21.05 1.91
C SER A 203 31.66 -22.15 1.40
N CYS A 204 31.51 -22.55 0.13
CA CYS A 204 32.37 -23.54 -0.51
C CYS A 204 33.76 -22.98 -0.88
N ILE A 205 33.86 -21.67 -1.15
CA ILE A 205 35.11 -21.04 -1.51
C ILE A 205 35.81 -20.52 -0.26
N ALA A 206 36.99 -21.07 0.05
CA ALA A 206 37.91 -20.50 1.03
C ALA A 206 38.21 -19.04 0.64
N SER A 207 37.72 -18.10 1.45
CA SER A 207 37.84 -16.67 1.16
C SER A 207 39.05 -16.08 1.88
N GLU A 208 39.79 -15.26 1.14
CA GLU A 208 40.99 -14.56 1.61
C GLU A 208 40.64 -13.51 2.69
N ASN A 209 39.41 -12.98 2.67
CA ASN A 209 38.89 -12.03 3.65
C ASN A 209 37.65 -12.58 4.36
N GLN A 210 37.84 -13.20 5.52
CA GLN A 210 36.75 -13.81 6.29
C GLN A 210 35.73 -12.79 6.81
N HIS A 211 36.15 -11.60 7.26
CA HIS A 211 35.25 -10.54 7.78
C HIS A 211 34.22 -10.09 6.76
N HIS A 212 34.70 -9.64 5.59
CA HIS A 212 33.87 -9.21 4.47
C HIS A 212 32.95 -10.32 3.97
N THR A 213 33.41 -11.57 4.02
CA THR A 213 32.60 -12.73 3.62
C THR A 213 31.47 -13.01 4.61
N MET A 214 31.71 -12.84 5.91
CA MET A 214 30.67 -12.97 6.95
C MET A 214 29.60 -11.88 6.79
N ALA A 215 29.99 -10.63 6.55
CA ALA A 215 29.05 -9.54 6.33
C ALA A 215 28.16 -9.76 5.09
N ILE A 216 28.74 -10.20 3.97
CA ILE A 216 27.97 -10.54 2.75
C ILE A 216 26.98 -11.68 3.03
N LYS A 217 27.40 -12.74 3.73
CA LYS A 217 26.49 -13.84 4.08
C LYS A 217 25.34 -13.35 4.95
N SER A 218 25.62 -12.48 5.91
CA SER A 218 24.61 -11.88 6.78
C SER A 218 23.63 -10.99 6.00
N LEU A 219 24.12 -10.19 5.04
CA LEU A 219 23.26 -9.40 4.15
C LEU A 219 22.33 -10.29 3.33
N CYS A 220 22.85 -11.37 2.72
CA CYS A 220 22.04 -12.32 1.99
C CYS A 220 20.99 -13.01 2.86
N CYS A 221 21.28 -13.29 4.14
CA CYS A 221 20.28 -13.81 5.07
C CYS A 221 19.14 -12.81 5.30
N ALA A 222 19.44 -11.53 5.48
CA ALA A 222 18.44 -10.48 5.62
C ALA A 222 17.59 -10.34 4.35
N ASP A 223 18.23 -10.31 3.16
CA ASP A 223 17.54 -10.20 1.87
C ASP A 223 16.67 -11.44 1.54
N CYS A 224 17.06 -12.65 1.97
CA CYS A 224 16.19 -13.83 1.86
C CYS A 224 14.85 -13.65 2.59
N LEU A 225 14.83 -12.92 3.72
CA LEU A 225 13.59 -12.65 4.46
C LEU A 225 12.61 -11.80 3.63
N MET A 226 13.12 -10.85 2.82
CA MET A 226 12.31 -10.10 1.86
C MET A 226 11.70 -11.02 0.79
N GLY A 227 12.49 -11.98 0.30
CA GLY A 227 12.00 -13.00 -0.64
C GLY A 227 10.88 -13.85 -0.05
N VAL A 228 11.03 -14.29 1.21
CA VAL A 228 9.98 -15.02 1.95
C VAL A 228 8.72 -14.18 2.11
N TYR A 229 8.86 -12.91 2.50
CA TYR A 229 7.72 -11.96 2.56
C TYR A 229 6.94 -11.93 1.23
N LEU A 230 7.62 -11.76 0.09
CA LEU A 230 6.96 -11.70 -1.21
C LEU A 230 6.28 -13.03 -1.59
N LEU A 231 6.87 -14.18 -1.28
CA LEU A 231 6.24 -15.49 -1.50
C LEU A 231 4.91 -15.60 -0.74
N PHE A 232 4.87 -15.12 0.51
CA PHE A 232 3.64 -15.12 1.30
C PHE A 232 2.59 -14.17 0.72
N ILE A 233 2.97 -12.95 0.32
CA ILE A 233 2.03 -12.02 -0.34
C ILE A 233 1.46 -12.64 -1.62
N GLY A 234 2.30 -13.25 -2.47
CA GLY A 234 1.86 -13.96 -3.67
C GLY A 234 0.94 -15.14 -3.38
N ALA A 235 1.21 -15.92 -2.32
CA ALA A 235 0.38 -17.04 -1.92
C ALA A 235 -1.00 -16.61 -1.41
N PHE A 236 -1.07 -15.54 -0.61
CA PHE A 236 -2.33 -15.01 -0.09
C PHE A 236 -3.14 -14.25 -1.16
N ASP A 237 -2.48 -13.63 -2.15
CA ASP A 237 -3.14 -13.09 -3.33
C ASP A 237 -3.87 -14.19 -4.12
N ILE A 238 -3.24 -15.34 -4.36
CA ILE A 238 -3.89 -16.50 -4.99
C ILE A 238 -5.03 -17.03 -4.11
N LYS A 239 -4.80 -17.14 -2.80
CA LYS A 239 -5.79 -17.70 -1.85
C LYS A 239 -7.10 -16.91 -1.84
N TYR A 240 -7.03 -15.60 -2.01
CA TYR A 240 -8.20 -14.70 -1.95
C TYR A 240 -8.63 -14.17 -3.32
N CYS A 241 -8.12 -14.76 -4.41
CA CYS A 241 -8.46 -14.38 -5.77
C CYS A 241 -9.98 -14.50 -6.02
N GLY A 242 -10.57 -13.46 -6.62
CA GLY A 242 -11.99 -13.37 -6.96
C GLY A 242 -12.89 -12.81 -5.84
N GLU A 243 -12.52 -12.94 -4.57
CA GLU A 243 -13.35 -12.54 -3.42
C GLU A 243 -12.58 -11.82 -2.30
N TYR A 244 -11.50 -11.12 -2.63
CA TYR A 244 -10.60 -10.53 -1.62
C TYR A 244 -11.32 -9.60 -0.63
N ASN A 245 -12.25 -8.75 -1.07
CA ASN A 245 -12.92 -7.78 -0.19
C ASN A 245 -13.62 -8.43 1.00
N ARG A 246 -14.19 -9.64 0.82
CA ARG A 246 -14.85 -10.41 1.88
C ARG A 246 -13.88 -10.85 2.98
N HIS A 247 -12.62 -11.05 2.61
CA HIS A 247 -11.55 -11.51 3.49
C HIS A 247 -10.58 -10.41 3.91
N ALA A 248 -10.68 -9.21 3.32
CA ALA A 248 -9.73 -8.12 3.51
C ALA A 248 -9.54 -7.75 4.99
N GLN A 249 -10.63 -7.56 5.74
CA GLN A 249 -10.54 -7.23 7.17
C GLN A 249 -9.88 -8.36 7.98
N ILE A 250 -10.30 -9.61 7.75
CA ILE A 250 -9.77 -10.78 8.46
C ILE A 250 -8.28 -10.95 8.16
N TRP A 251 -7.88 -10.74 6.90
CA TRP A 251 -6.48 -10.81 6.49
C TRP A 251 -5.65 -9.71 7.15
N MET A 252 -6.08 -8.46 7.05
CA MET A 252 -5.37 -7.29 7.60
C MET A 252 -5.29 -7.33 9.13
N GLU A 253 -6.30 -7.84 9.83
CA GLU A 253 -6.25 -8.01 11.29
C GLU A 253 -5.52 -9.28 11.75
N SER A 254 -5.22 -10.20 10.83
CA SER A 254 -4.60 -11.49 11.18
C SER A 254 -3.18 -11.33 11.71
N LEU A 255 -2.80 -12.24 12.62
CA LEU A 255 -1.43 -12.38 13.08
C LEU A 255 -0.48 -12.71 11.90
N SER A 256 -0.95 -13.47 10.91
CA SER A 256 -0.16 -13.82 9.72
C SER A 256 0.30 -12.57 8.96
N CYS A 257 -0.63 -11.66 8.63
CA CYS A 257 -0.29 -10.40 7.97
C CYS A 257 0.71 -9.58 8.81
N GLN A 258 0.47 -9.45 10.11
CA GLN A 258 1.36 -8.69 10.99
C GLN A 258 2.77 -9.29 11.09
N LEU A 259 2.89 -10.62 11.19
CA LEU A 259 4.19 -11.30 11.24
C LEU A 259 4.95 -11.17 9.92
N ILE A 260 4.27 -11.36 8.79
CA ILE A 260 4.88 -11.21 7.45
C ILE A 260 5.33 -9.76 7.22
N GLY A 261 4.54 -8.78 7.67
CA GLY A 261 4.91 -7.36 7.67
C GLY A 261 6.13 -7.04 8.54
N SER A 262 6.19 -7.61 9.75
CA SER A 262 7.36 -7.47 10.64
C SER A 262 8.61 -8.10 10.05
N LEU A 263 8.46 -9.20 9.30
CA LEU A 263 9.55 -9.87 8.59
C LEU A 263 10.13 -8.99 7.48
N ALA A 264 9.26 -8.31 6.73
CA ALA A 264 9.68 -7.34 5.71
C ALA A 264 10.42 -6.16 6.35
N MET A 265 9.92 -5.61 7.46
CA MET A 265 10.60 -4.54 8.19
C MET A 265 11.95 -4.98 8.74
N LEU A 266 12.04 -6.17 9.35
CA LEU A 266 13.31 -6.73 9.81
C LEU A 266 14.32 -6.84 8.66
N SER A 267 13.88 -7.36 7.53
CA SER A 267 14.70 -7.52 6.32
C SER A 267 15.24 -6.18 5.83
N THR A 268 14.38 -5.18 5.62
CA THR A 268 14.79 -3.88 5.08
C THR A 268 15.77 -3.16 6.00
N GLU A 269 15.45 -3.08 7.29
CA GLU A 269 16.23 -2.31 8.24
C GLU A 269 17.59 -2.96 8.52
N VAL A 270 17.62 -4.30 8.66
CA VAL A 270 18.90 -5.03 8.79
C VAL A 270 19.74 -4.87 7.53
N SER A 271 19.16 -4.97 6.33
CA SER A 271 19.90 -4.78 5.08
C SER A 271 20.53 -3.39 5.00
N VAL A 272 19.81 -2.31 5.33
CA VAL A 272 20.37 -0.93 5.34
C VAL A 272 21.52 -0.78 6.33
N MET A 273 21.33 -1.25 7.56
CA MET A 273 22.36 -1.19 8.58
C MET A 273 23.59 -2.01 8.21
N MET A 274 23.41 -3.16 7.56
CA MET A 274 24.49 -4.00 7.04
C MET A 274 25.24 -3.32 5.90
N LEU A 275 24.54 -2.69 4.96
CA LEU A 275 25.16 -1.91 3.88
C LEU A 275 26.01 -0.77 4.45
N THR A 276 25.47 -0.04 5.43
CA THR A 276 26.19 1.04 6.10
C THR A 276 27.43 0.52 6.85
N TYR A 277 27.31 -0.60 7.58
CA TYR A 277 28.44 -1.26 8.22
C TYR A 277 29.52 -1.66 7.20
N MET A 278 29.14 -2.31 6.10
CA MET A 278 30.07 -2.73 5.05
C MET A 278 30.78 -1.52 4.41
N THR A 279 30.06 -0.42 4.19
CA THR A 279 30.66 0.81 3.67
C THR A 279 31.63 1.44 4.66
N LEU A 280 31.27 1.55 5.94
CA LEU A 280 32.15 2.09 6.98
C LEU A 280 33.41 1.25 7.19
N GLU A 281 33.29 -0.07 7.20
CA GLU A 281 34.44 -0.98 7.29
C GLU A 281 35.45 -0.72 6.15
N LYS A 282 34.96 -0.54 4.91
CA LYS A 282 35.81 -0.22 3.76
C LYS A 282 36.39 1.18 3.82
N TYR A 283 35.59 2.16 4.22
CA TYR A 283 36.03 3.53 4.40
C TYR A 283 37.21 3.62 5.36
N LEU A 284 37.11 3.02 6.54
CA LEU A 284 38.16 3.03 7.54
C LEU A 284 39.45 2.36 7.02
N CYS A 285 39.33 1.23 6.32
CA CYS A 285 40.49 0.51 5.79
C CYS A 285 41.20 1.27 4.65
N ILE A 286 40.46 2.01 3.81
CA ILE A 286 41.02 2.67 2.62
C ILE A 286 41.53 4.07 2.94
N VAL A 287 40.80 4.83 3.77
CA VAL A 287 41.17 6.22 4.09
C VAL A 287 42.23 6.29 5.20
N PHE A 288 42.24 5.33 6.14
CA PHE A 288 43.16 5.32 7.28
C PHE A 288 44.02 4.03 7.33
N PRO A 289 44.92 3.80 6.35
CA PRO A 289 45.65 2.53 6.23
C PRO A 289 46.66 2.23 7.36
N PHE A 290 47.14 3.26 8.08
CA PHE A 290 48.16 3.11 9.14
C PHE A 290 47.61 3.12 10.57
N GLN A 291 46.34 3.46 10.75
CA GLN A 291 45.66 3.28 12.02
C GLN A 291 45.21 1.82 12.11
N HIS A 292 45.51 1.13 13.21
CA HIS A 292 45.18 -0.28 13.46
C HIS A 292 43.65 -0.55 13.61
N TYR A 293 42.81 0.18 12.89
CA TYR A 293 41.34 0.07 12.85
C TYR A 293 40.88 -1.13 11.99
N ARG A 294 41.49 -2.30 12.16
CA ARG A 294 41.06 -3.53 11.48
C ARG A 294 40.20 -4.34 12.44
N ALA A 295 38.90 -4.38 12.16
CA ALA A 295 37.96 -5.13 13.01
C ALA A 295 38.33 -6.62 13.04
N GLY A 296 38.58 -7.13 14.24
CA GLY A 296 38.85 -8.55 14.45
C GLY A 296 37.61 -9.42 14.26
N ARG A 297 37.75 -10.74 14.19
CA ARG A 297 36.63 -11.67 13.90
C ARG A 297 35.53 -11.58 14.97
N LYS A 298 35.92 -11.46 16.23
CA LYS A 298 35.00 -11.28 17.36
C LYS A 298 34.26 -9.95 17.27
N GLN A 299 34.94 -8.88 16.87
CA GLN A 299 34.35 -7.56 16.72
C GLN A 299 33.34 -7.53 15.57
N THR A 300 33.70 -8.08 14.39
CA THR A 300 32.76 -8.23 13.26
C THR A 300 31.52 -9.03 13.69
N LEU A 301 31.71 -10.18 14.35
CA LEU A 301 30.59 -11.00 14.81
C LEU A 301 29.69 -10.23 15.78
N CYS A 302 30.28 -9.54 16.76
CA CYS A 302 29.54 -8.71 17.72
C CYS A 302 28.74 -7.59 17.04
N SER A 303 29.34 -6.90 16.06
CA SER A 303 28.65 -5.86 15.29
C SER A 303 27.49 -6.44 14.47
N LEU A 304 27.69 -7.58 13.80
CA LEU A 304 26.62 -8.23 13.03
C LEU A 304 25.48 -8.68 13.95
N THR A 305 25.78 -9.28 15.10
CA THR A 305 24.75 -9.67 16.08
C THR A 305 24.01 -8.46 16.65
N PHE A 306 24.71 -7.35 16.89
CA PHE A 306 24.10 -6.11 17.36
C PHE A 306 23.13 -5.54 16.31
N ILE A 307 23.51 -5.52 15.03
CA ILE A 307 22.64 -5.07 13.94
C ILE A 307 21.37 -5.93 13.85
N TRP A 308 21.50 -7.26 13.96
CA TRP A 308 20.34 -8.16 13.98
C TRP A 308 19.43 -7.91 15.18
N LEU A 309 20.00 -7.73 16.37
CA LEU A 309 19.24 -7.41 17.58
C LEU A 309 18.49 -6.08 17.43
N LEU A 310 19.16 -5.05 16.93
CA LEU A 310 18.55 -3.75 16.68
C LEU A 310 17.42 -3.84 15.66
N GLY A 311 17.63 -4.54 14.55
CA GLY A 311 16.59 -4.77 13.54
C GLY A 311 15.40 -5.56 14.09
N PHE A 312 15.64 -6.58 14.92
CA PHE A 312 14.58 -7.34 15.58
C PHE A 312 13.78 -6.48 16.55
N VAL A 313 14.44 -5.65 17.34
CA VAL A 313 13.78 -4.68 18.22
C VAL A 313 12.90 -3.73 17.40
N ILE A 314 13.43 -3.17 16.30
CA ILE A 314 12.67 -2.28 15.40
C ILE A 314 11.44 -2.99 14.81
N ALA A 315 11.55 -4.27 14.43
CA ALA A 315 10.43 -5.02 13.87
C ALA A 315 9.38 -5.44 14.91
N VAL A 316 9.74 -5.55 16.20
CA VAL A 316 8.85 -6.06 17.26
C VAL A 316 8.21 -4.96 18.10
N ILE A 317 8.82 -3.77 18.21
CA ILE A 317 8.28 -2.64 18.98
C ILE A 317 6.78 -2.37 18.70
N PRO A 318 6.28 -2.38 17.44
CA PRO A 318 4.88 -2.06 17.16
C PRO A 318 3.87 -3.06 17.75
N PHE A 319 4.30 -4.25 18.18
CA PHE A 319 3.43 -5.23 18.84
C PHE A 319 3.20 -4.95 20.33
N TRP A 320 4.03 -4.11 20.96
CA TRP A 320 4.03 -3.95 22.42
C TRP A 320 2.79 -3.24 22.94
N ASP A 321 2.36 -2.18 22.24
CA ASP A 321 1.22 -1.37 22.68
C ASP A 321 0.26 -1.05 21.52
N LYS A 322 -0.90 -1.71 21.54
CA LYS A 322 -1.99 -1.44 20.60
C LYS A 322 -2.60 -0.05 20.81
N GLN A 323 -2.47 0.56 21.99
CA GLN A 323 -2.96 1.92 22.21
C GLN A 323 -2.12 2.96 21.47
N THR A 324 -0.81 2.80 21.41
CA THR A 324 0.10 3.71 20.68
C THR A 324 0.19 3.37 19.19
N PHE A 325 0.31 2.09 18.84
CA PHE A 325 0.62 1.67 17.47
C PHE A 325 -0.61 1.24 16.65
N GLY A 326 -1.67 0.76 17.31
CA GLY A 326 -2.82 0.17 16.64
C GLY A 326 -2.44 -1.08 15.84
N ASN A 327 -3.16 -1.37 14.76
CA ASN A 327 -2.78 -2.43 13.81
C ASN A 327 -1.70 -1.91 12.84
N PHE A 328 -0.46 -1.74 13.31
CA PHE A 328 0.60 -1.06 12.58
C PHE A 328 0.95 -1.71 11.23
N TYR A 329 1.21 -3.02 11.24
CA TYR A 329 1.53 -3.77 10.02
C TYR A 329 0.28 -4.05 9.18
N GLY A 330 -0.85 -4.36 9.80
CA GLY A 330 -2.08 -4.74 9.13
C GLY A 330 -2.97 -3.57 8.68
N ARG A 331 -2.40 -2.43 8.28
CA ARG A 331 -3.17 -1.29 7.77
C ARG A 331 -3.56 -1.40 6.31
N ASN A 332 -2.85 -2.22 5.54
CA ASN A 332 -3.05 -2.40 4.11
C ASN A 332 -2.93 -3.87 3.74
N GLY A 333 -3.41 -4.23 2.55
CA GLY A 333 -3.39 -5.61 2.07
C GLY A 333 -1.99 -6.24 1.93
N VAL A 334 -0.95 -5.41 1.79
CA VAL A 334 0.46 -5.85 1.66
C VAL A 334 1.20 -5.92 3.00
N CYS A 335 0.54 -5.57 4.11
CA CYS A 335 1.09 -5.66 5.46
C CYS A 335 2.36 -4.83 5.72
N PHE A 336 2.57 -3.73 4.98
CA PHE A 336 3.80 -2.92 5.06
C PHE A 336 3.53 -1.44 5.39
N PRO A 337 4.13 -0.89 6.48
CA PRO A 337 3.75 0.41 7.04
C PRO A 337 4.49 1.59 6.38
N LEU A 338 4.51 1.66 5.04
CA LEU A 338 5.15 2.76 4.30
C LEU A 338 4.28 4.00 4.19
N HIS A 339 2.96 3.87 4.11
CA HIS A 339 2.06 5.02 4.00
C HIS A 339 1.36 5.33 5.32
N SER A 340 1.35 6.61 5.68
CA SER A 340 0.72 7.13 6.89
C SER A 340 -0.55 7.88 6.50
N ASP A 341 -1.70 7.24 6.67
CA ASP A 341 -3.01 7.87 6.46
C ASP A 341 -3.34 8.85 7.59
N GLN A 342 -4.28 9.78 7.36
CA GLN A 342 -4.68 10.83 8.30
C GLN A 342 -5.20 10.28 9.63
N THR A 343 -5.78 9.07 9.62
CA THR A 343 -6.33 8.34 10.78
C THR A 343 -5.28 7.64 11.64
N GLU A 344 -4.02 7.68 11.23
CA GLU A 344 -2.95 7.02 11.96
C GLU A 344 -2.73 7.68 13.33
N LYS A 345 -2.64 6.83 14.36
CA LYS A 345 -2.26 7.26 15.70
C LYS A 345 -0.92 8.00 15.66
N PRO A 346 -0.76 9.11 16.40
CA PRO A 346 0.43 9.95 16.32
C PRO A 346 1.73 9.18 16.61
N GLY A 347 1.69 8.19 17.52
CA GLY A 347 2.83 7.34 17.84
C GLY A 347 3.29 6.46 16.67
N ALA A 348 2.36 5.76 16.00
CA ALA A 348 2.65 4.93 14.83
C ALA A 348 3.26 5.76 13.67
N ARG A 349 2.70 6.95 13.43
CA ARG A 349 3.21 7.87 12.40
C ARG A 349 4.62 8.32 12.73
N CYS A 350 4.85 8.79 13.97
CA CYS A 350 6.17 9.23 14.44
C CYS A 350 7.21 8.10 14.28
N TYR A 351 6.84 6.88 14.65
CA TYR A 351 7.70 5.70 14.54
C TYR A 351 8.06 5.37 13.09
N SER A 352 7.07 5.23 12.21
CA SER A 352 7.30 4.94 10.78
C SER A 352 8.14 6.04 10.11
N THR A 353 7.93 7.31 10.46
CA THR A 353 8.77 8.43 9.99
C THR A 353 10.20 8.35 10.54
N ALA A 354 10.39 8.05 11.82
CA ALA A 354 11.71 7.94 12.42
C ALA A 354 12.55 6.85 11.77
N ILE A 355 11.95 5.72 11.40
CA ILE A 355 12.64 4.61 10.74
C ILE A 355 12.87 4.92 9.25
N PHE A 356 11.81 5.08 8.46
CA PHE A 356 11.93 5.19 6.99
C PHE A 356 12.51 6.50 6.50
N LEU A 357 12.36 7.60 7.25
CA LEU A 357 12.97 8.89 6.91
C LEU A 357 14.18 9.15 7.79
N GLY A 358 14.08 9.04 9.12
CA GLY A 358 15.21 9.39 10.01
C GLY A 358 16.42 8.46 9.85
N LEU A 359 16.27 7.21 10.28
CA LEU A 359 17.35 6.22 10.30
C LEU A 359 17.88 5.93 8.90
N ASN A 360 16.99 5.72 7.93
CA ASN A 360 17.39 5.39 6.56
C ASN A 360 18.03 6.57 5.82
N LEU A 361 17.60 7.82 6.04
CA LEU A 361 18.30 8.99 5.48
C LEU A 361 19.68 9.17 6.12
N LEU A 362 19.80 8.96 7.43
CA LEU A 362 21.09 9.02 8.12
C LEU A 362 22.06 7.98 7.57
N ALA A 363 21.61 6.73 7.42
CA ALA A 363 22.38 5.66 6.79
C ALA A 363 22.81 6.05 5.37
N PHE A 364 21.89 6.55 4.55
CA PHE A 364 22.17 7.00 3.19
C PHE A 364 23.23 8.11 3.14
N VAL A 365 23.13 9.13 4.01
CA VAL A 365 24.12 10.21 4.09
C VAL A 365 25.50 9.66 4.48
N ILE A 366 25.57 8.76 5.46
CA ILE A 366 26.82 8.11 5.88
C ILE A 366 27.44 7.33 4.72
N ILE A 367 26.63 6.58 3.97
CA ILE A 367 27.06 5.81 2.79
C ILE A 367 27.65 6.76 1.74
N VAL A 368 26.90 7.78 1.32
CA VAL A 368 27.34 8.75 0.29
C VAL A 368 28.61 9.49 0.71
N PHE A 369 28.69 9.95 1.97
CA PHE A 369 29.87 10.62 2.49
C PHE A 369 31.10 9.69 2.49
N SER A 370 30.94 8.48 3.03
CA SER A 370 32.01 7.49 3.14
C SER A 370 32.56 7.11 1.77
N TYR A 371 31.69 6.91 0.78
CA TYR A 371 32.09 6.60 -0.58
C TYR A 371 32.73 7.78 -1.31
N SER A 372 32.22 9.00 -1.13
CA SER A 372 32.84 10.20 -1.71
C SER A 372 34.27 10.39 -1.19
N SER A 373 34.46 10.20 0.12
CA SER A 373 35.78 10.29 0.74
C SER A 373 36.72 9.15 0.30
N MET A 374 36.20 7.92 0.21
CA MET A 374 36.95 6.77 -0.31
C MET A 374 37.42 7.02 -1.75
N PHE A 375 36.53 7.50 -2.62
CA PHE A 375 36.85 7.82 -4.01
C PHE A 375 37.91 8.93 -4.11
N TYR A 376 37.77 9.98 -3.32
CA TYR A 376 38.76 11.06 -3.25
C TYR A 376 40.14 10.53 -2.79
N SER A 377 40.18 9.70 -1.76
CA SER A 377 41.43 9.09 -1.26
C SER A 377 42.10 8.22 -2.33
N VAL A 378 41.32 7.40 -3.04
CA VAL A 378 41.81 6.56 -4.14
C VAL A 378 42.35 7.42 -5.28
N GLN A 379 41.65 8.49 -5.68
CA GLN A 379 42.12 9.40 -6.74
C GLN A 379 43.40 10.15 -6.35
N LYS A 380 43.55 10.52 -5.07
CA LYS A 380 44.76 11.16 -4.57
C LYS A 380 45.95 10.21 -4.65
N THR A 381 45.78 8.97 -4.17
CA THR A 381 46.83 7.93 -4.20
C THR A 381 47.15 7.47 -5.62
N ALA A 382 46.16 7.47 -6.51
CA ALA A 382 46.29 7.16 -7.93
C ALA A 382 47.26 8.06 -8.69
N LYS A 383 47.30 9.37 -8.39
CA LYS A 383 48.23 10.31 -9.05
C LYS A 383 49.70 10.03 -8.74
N THR A 384 49.98 9.27 -7.69
CA THR A 384 51.34 8.94 -7.23
C THR A 384 51.72 7.48 -7.53
N ALA A 385 50.78 6.64 -8.01
CA ALA A 385 50.96 5.20 -8.20
C ALA A 385 51.24 4.80 -9.66
N ARG A 386 51.88 3.63 -9.85
CA ARG A 386 52.12 3.02 -11.19
C ARG A 386 50.80 2.69 -11.91
N GLN A 387 50.77 2.85 -13.25
CA GLN A 387 49.60 2.63 -14.12
C GLN A 387 48.85 1.31 -13.91
N THR A 388 49.54 0.19 -13.64
CA THR A 388 48.89 -1.11 -13.42
C THR A 388 48.14 -1.20 -12.09
N VAL A 389 48.59 -0.47 -11.06
CA VAL A 389 47.89 -0.35 -9.77
C VAL A 389 46.68 0.58 -9.91
N PHE A 390 46.83 1.64 -10.70
CA PHE A 390 45.77 2.58 -11.02
C PHE A 390 44.53 1.91 -11.67
N ASP A 391 44.73 1.07 -12.69
CA ASP A 391 43.61 0.39 -13.36
C ASP A 391 42.81 -0.55 -12.43
N ARG A 392 43.49 -1.19 -11.48
CA ARG A 392 42.86 -2.07 -10.48
C ARG A 392 42.01 -1.26 -9.48
N GLU A 393 42.55 -0.15 -8.97
CA GLU A 393 41.87 0.74 -8.03
C GLU A 393 40.65 1.43 -8.69
N VAL A 394 40.75 1.84 -9.96
CA VAL A 394 39.63 2.42 -10.73
C VAL A 394 38.53 1.40 -10.99
N SER A 395 38.87 0.13 -11.27
CA SER A 395 37.88 -0.94 -11.41
C SER A 395 37.11 -1.20 -10.11
N ILE A 396 37.80 -1.17 -8.97
CA ILE A 396 37.22 -1.29 -7.64
C ILE A 396 36.30 -0.09 -7.34
N ALA A 397 36.73 1.14 -7.66
CA ALA A 397 35.95 2.36 -7.47
C ALA A 397 34.67 2.41 -8.34
N LYS A 398 34.76 2.03 -9.63
CA LYS A 398 33.59 1.94 -10.52
C LYS A 398 32.54 0.94 -10.01
N ARG A 399 32.97 -0.16 -9.41
CA ARG A 399 32.06 -1.13 -8.80
C ARG A 399 31.31 -0.55 -7.62
N PHE A 400 31.99 0.19 -6.74
CA PHE A 400 31.37 0.85 -5.61
C PHE A 400 30.40 1.95 -6.03
N PHE A 401 30.67 2.66 -7.14
CA PHE A 401 29.72 3.59 -7.74
C PHE A 401 28.37 2.94 -8.07
N PHE A 402 28.38 1.77 -8.73
CA PHE A 402 27.14 1.05 -9.04
C PHE A 402 26.39 0.56 -7.80
N ILE A 403 27.11 0.18 -6.74
CA ILE A 403 26.51 -0.19 -5.44
C ILE A 403 25.74 1.00 -4.84
N VAL A 404 26.39 2.16 -4.72
CA VAL A 404 25.75 3.36 -4.16
C VAL A 404 24.60 3.84 -5.03
N PHE A 405 24.79 3.81 -6.36
CA PHE A 405 23.78 4.28 -7.30
C PHE A 405 22.50 3.44 -7.24
N THR A 406 22.63 2.11 -7.17
CA THR A 406 21.47 1.20 -7.10
C THR A 406 20.71 1.36 -5.79
N ASP A 407 21.41 1.48 -4.66
CA ASP A 407 20.80 1.74 -3.36
C ASP A 407 20.10 3.12 -3.33
N ALA A 408 20.76 4.17 -3.85
CA ALA A 408 20.18 5.51 -3.95
C ALA A 408 18.87 5.52 -4.76
N MET A 409 18.85 4.84 -5.91
CA MET A 409 17.66 4.73 -6.75
C MET A 409 16.50 4.03 -6.05
N CYS A 410 16.77 3.12 -5.12
CA CYS A 410 15.74 2.43 -4.34
C CYS A 410 15.22 3.29 -3.18
N TRP A 411 16.07 4.08 -2.54
CA TRP A 411 15.69 4.89 -1.37
C TRP A 411 15.08 6.25 -1.69
N ILE A 412 15.49 6.91 -2.78
CA ILE A 412 14.95 8.21 -3.18
C ILE A 412 13.41 8.21 -3.27
N PRO A 413 12.76 7.24 -3.95
CA PRO A 413 11.30 7.16 -4.01
C PRO A 413 10.65 7.01 -2.63
N ILE A 414 11.27 6.25 -1.72
CA ILE A 414 10.77 6.02 -0.36
C ILE A 414 10.81 7.32 0.45
N PHE A 415 11.93 8.06 0.39
CA PHE A 415 12.06 9.35 1.06
C PHE A 415 11.06 10.37 0.51
N LEU A 416 10.91 10.45 -0.82
CA LEU A 416 9.95 11.34 -1.45
C LEU A 416 8.52 11.03 -1.02
N LEU A 417 8.11 9.76 -1.04
CA LEU A 417 6.78 9.35 -0.59
C LEU A 417 6.54 9.68 0.89
N LYS A 418 7.53 9.48 1.76
CA LYS A 418 7.41 9.83 3.18
C LYS A 418 7.32 11.33 3.41
N ILE A 419 8.10 12.13 2.69
CA ILE A 419 8.03 13.60 2.76
C ILE A 419 6.65 14.08 2.27
N LEU A 420 6.16 13.58 1.13
CA LEU A 420 4.83 13.92 0.61
C LEU A 420 3.71 13.53 1.57
N SER A 421 3.84 12.37 2.23
CA SER A 421 2.91 11.92 3.26
C SER A 421 2.92 12.85 4.49
N LEU A 422 4.07 13.38 4.91
CA LEU A 422 4.18 14.37 5.98
C LEU A 422 3.57 15.73 5.60
N LEU A 423 3.70 16.12 4.33
CA LEU A 423 3.06 17.33 3.77
C LEU A 423 1.54 17.16 3.55
N ARG A 424 0.98 15.99 3.91
CA ARG A 424 -0.44 15.64 3.77
C ARG A 424 -0.98 15.73 2.34
N VAL A 425 -0.10 15.50 1.35
CA VAL A 425 -0.51 15.40 -0.06
C VAL A 425 -1.23 14.06 -0.25
N GLN A 426 -2.34 14.05 -0.97
CA GLN A 426 -3.03 12.80 -1.33
C GLN A 426 -2.16 12.01 -2.31
N ILE A 427 -1.73 10.81 -1.89
CA ILE A 427 -0.90 9.91 -2.69
C ILE A 427 -1.77 8.76 -3.15
N ALA A 428 -1.76 8.47 -4.45
CA ALA A 428 -2.45 7.29 -4.97
C ALA A 428 -1.85 6.00 -4.37
N GLY A 429 -2.71 5.15 -3.80
CA GLY A 429 -2.32 3.84 -3.24
C GLY A 429 -1.49 2.99 -4.21
N THR A 430 -1.72 3.16 -5.52
CA THR A 430 -1.02 2.42 -6.57
C THR A 430 0.48 2.74 -6.58
N ILE A 431 0.88 3.99 -6.32
CA ILE A 431 2.30 4.37 -6.25
C ILE A 431 2.98 3.66 -5.08
N ILE A 432 2.31 3.64 -3.92
CA ILE A 432 2.81 2.96 -2.71
C ILE A 432 3.00 1.47 -2.99
N LEU A 433 2.03 0.84 -3.68
CA LEU A 433 2.11 -0.55 -4.06
C LEU A 433 3.32 -0.83 -4.96
N TRP A 434 3.56 -0.02 -5.99
CA TRP A 434 4.76 -0.15 -6.83
C TRP A 434 6.05 0.01 -6.02
N VAL A 435 6.13 0.95 -5.08
CA VAL A 435 7.34 1.09 -4.26
C VAL A 435 7.60 -0.13 -3.39
N VAL A 436 6.57 -0.64 -2.69
CA VAL A 436 6.71 -1.78 -1.76
C VAL A 436 6.96 -3.10 -2.48
N ILE A 437 6.27 -3.35 -3.60
CA ILE A 437 6.34 -4.63 -4.31
C ILE A 437 7.41 -4.66 -5.39
N PHE A 438 7.77 -3.51 -5.97
CA PHE A 438 8.74 -3.42 -7.06
C PHE A 438 10.07 -2.83 -6.62
N ILE A 439 10.08 -1.57 -6.14
CA ILE A 439 11.34 -0.83 -5.91
C ILE A 439 12.13 -1.42 -4.75
N LEU A 440 11.47 -1.62 -3.61
CA LEU A 440 12.13 -2.04 -2.37
C LEU A 440 12.77 -3.45 -2.50
N PRO A 441 12.12 -4.47 -3.10
CA PRO A 441 12.74 -5.78 -3.29
C PRO A 441 13.83 -5.84 -4.37
N ILE A 442 13.85 -4.91 -5.33
CA ILE A 442 14.89 -4.87 -6.38
C ILE A 442 16.28 -4.70 -5.76
N ASN A 443 16.41 -3.91 -4.69
CA ASN A 443 17.69 -3.73 -4.01
C ASN A 443 18.26 -5.08 -3.53
N SER A 444 17.43 -5.88 -2.85
CA SER A 444 17.76 -7.22 -2.39
C SER A 444 18.04 -8.22 -3.51
N ALA A 445 17.47 -8.03 -4.70
CA ALA A 445 17.76 -8.84 -5.89
C ALA A 445 19.11 -8.48 -6.53
N LEU A 446 19.52 -7.21 -6.48
CA LEU A 446 20.76 -6.72 -7.08
C LEU A 446 21.99 -6.99 -6.21
N ASN A 447 21.83 -7.06 -4.88
CA ASN A 447 22.92 -7.30 -3.92
C ASN A 447 23.83 -8.50 -4.29
N PRO A 448 23.31 -9.70 -4.60
CA PRO A 448 24.11 -10.82 -5.10
C PRO A 448 25.01 -10.48 -6.30
N ILE A 449 24.48 -9.72 -7.26
CA ILE A 449 25.17 -9.34 -8.50
C ILE A 449 26.32 -8.38 -8.19
N LEU A 450 26.02 -7.35 -7.39
CA LEU A 450 26.94 -6.27 -7.06
C LEU A 450 28.07 -6.70 -6.10
N TYR A 451 27.77 -7.56 -5.12
CA TYR A 451 28.74 -7.97 -4.10
C TYR A 451 29.50 -9.26 -4.42
N THR A 452 28.97 -10.12 -5.30
CA THR A 452 29.62 -11.40 -5.61
C THR A 452 29.90 -11.61 -7.09
N ILE A 453 28.88 -11.57 -7.96
CA ILE A 453 29.02 -11.99 -9.37
C ILE A 453 29.94 -11.07 -10.18
N THR A 454 29.89 -9.77 -9.92
CA THR A 454 30.75 -8.77 -10.59
C THR A 454 32.20 -8.78 -10.09
N THR A 455 32.57 -9.63 -9.13
CA THR A 455 33.94 -9.69 -8.62
C THR A 455 34.87 -10.41 -9.61
N SER A 456 36.03 -9.84 -9.91
CA SER A 456 37.04 -10.42 -10.80
C SER A 456 37.48 -11.83 -10.40
N ALA A 457 37.64 -12.09 -9.09
CA ALA A 457 37.95 -13.42 -8.55
C ALA A 457 36.86 -14.46 -8.89
N PHE A 458 35.58 -14.08 -8.86
CA PHE A 458 34.49 -14.96 -9.27
C PHE A 458 34.51 -15.18 -10.78
N GLN A 459 34.65 -14.12 -11.58
CA GLN A 459 34.69 -14.23 -13.04
C GLN A 459 35.86 -15.09 -13.53
N GLN A 460 37.04 -14.99 -12.90
CA GLN A 460 38.19 -15.82 -13.23
C GLN A 460 37.93 -17.30 -12.93
N ARG A 461 37.32 -17.62 -11.79
CA ARG A 461 36.96 -19.01 -11.45
C ARG A 461 35.81 -19.57 -12.29
N LEU A 462 34.82 -18.75 -12.62
CA LEU A 462 33.76 -19.14 -13.55
C LEU A 462 34.34 -19.50 -14.91
N LYS A 463 35.29 -18.68 -15.41
CA LYS A 463 36.04 -18.98 -16.64
C LYS A 463 36.84 -20.29 -16.52
N GLN A 464 37.46 -20.58 -15.38
CA GLN A 464 38.17 -21.84 -15.14
C GLN A 464 37.22 -23.05 -15.10
N CYS A 465 36.09 -22.96 -14.41
CA CYS A 465 35.08 -24.03 -14.36
C CYS A 465 34.42 -24.28 -15.73
N LEU A 466 34.10 -23.22 -16.46
CA LEU A 466 33.58 -23.32 -17.82
C LEU A 466 34.61 -23.96 -18.74
N LYS A 467 35.89 -23.55 -18.67
CA LYS A 467 36.98 -24.19 -19.44
C LYS A 467 37.11 -25.68 -19.13
N TYR A 468 37.05 -26.08 -17.86
CA TYR A 468 37.10 -27.48 -17.46
C TYR A 468 35.92 -28.30 -18.01
N ARG A 469 34.69 -27.75 -17.97
CA ARG A 469 33.51 -28.39 -18.56
C ARG A 469 33.55 -28.46 -20.09
N PHE A 470 34.12 -27.47 -20.77
CA PHE A 470 34.33 -27.51 -22.22
C PHE A 470 35.42 -28.51 -22.62
N GLN A 471 36.46 -28.69 -21.79
CA GLN A 471 37.48 -29.72 -21.99
C GLN A 471 37.00 -31.15 -21.69
N GLN A 472 35.90 -31.33 -20.96
CA GLN A 472 35.26 -32.65 -20.75
C GLN A 472 34.21 -32.99 -21.83
N LYS A 473 33.81 -32.03 -22.67
CA LYS A 473 32.81 -32.21 -23.73
C LYS A 473 33.40 -32.36 -25.13
N ASN A 474 34.69 -32.09 -25.29
CA ASN A 474 35.52 -32.42 -26.46
C ASN A 474 36.43 -33.58 -26.07
#